data_AF-A0A409VJG1-F1
#
_entry.id   AF-A0A409VJG1-F1
#
_cell.length_a   1.000
_cell.length_b   1.000
_cell.length_c   1.000
_cell.angle_alpha   90.00
_cell.angle_beta   90.00
_cell.angle_gamma   90.00
#
_symmetry.space_group_name_H-M   'P 1'
#
loop_
_entity.id
_entity.type
_entity.pdbx_description
1 polymer ?
#
loop_
_entity_poly.entity_id
_entity_poly.type
_entity_poly.pdbx_seq_one_letter_code
_entity_poly.pdbx_strand_id
1 'polypeptide(L)'
;MEVLNPRAALLSNYEVLTLLKELEADHLSRSKAALKVKKDESATDHGISIAPPSNNTLPPNTPNLEPSENLRTIEVEAISYLSSDYLPTCKQTEQGISKLVKDLASYSLTKAEKLQIVNLAPTLPVELYVIVEELEDRFQDNIDEILQKVEASLSGASGSVPHINGTSAAASTAASTVVTVMEEDTWDEDGAYEEEDFDDTGAGAGIEGDLEMDDD
;
A
#
# COMPACT_ATOMS: atom_id res chain seq x y z
N MET A 1 -2.21 -15.17 28.93
CA MET A 1 -3.01 -15.03 27.68
C MET A 1 -3.16 -16.44 27.12
N GLU A 2 -4.38 -16.92 26.91
CA GLU A 2 -4.65 -18.27 26.40
C GLU A 2 -5.30 -18.18 25.02
N VAL A 3 -4.90 -19.07 24.11
CA VAL A 3 -5.43 -19.10 22.75
C VAL A 3 -6.69 -19.95 22.74
N LEU A 4 -7.83 -19.33 22.43
CA LEU A 4 -9.12 -20.04 22.34
C LEU A 4 -9.23 -20.84 21.03
N ASN A 5 -8.94 -20.18 19.90
CA ASN A 5 -9.04 -20.77 18.57
C ASN A 5 -7.79 -20.40 17.75
N PRO A 6 -6.87 -21.34 17.47
CA PRO A 6 -5.63 -21.02 16.75
C PRO A 6 -5.85 -20.67 15.28
N ARG A 7 -6.98 -21.09 14.68
CA ARG A 7 -7.34 -20.84 13.27
C ARG A 7 -8.80 -20.41 13.15
N ALA A 8 -9.10 -19.19 13.58
CA ALA A 8 -10.45 -18.65 13.55
C ALA A 8 -10.94 -18.35 12.12
N ALA A 9 -10.06 -17.82 11.28
CA ALA A 9 -10.37 -17.42 9.91
C ALA A 9 -9.17 -17.59 8.98
N LEU A 10 -9.45 -17.61 7.68
CA LEU A 10 -8.47 -17.46 6.63
C LEU A 10 -8.77 -16.13 5.93
N LEU A 11 -7.74 -15.34 5.71
CA LEU A 11 -7.82 -14.04 5.06
C LEU A 11 -7.01 -14.10 3.76
N SER A 12 -7.55 -13.52 2.71
CA SER A 12 -6.85 -13.32 1.44
C SER A 12 -5.86 -12.16 1.54
N ASN A 13 -4.86 -12.15 0.66
CA ASN A 13 -3.88 -11.08 0.56
C ASN A 13 -4.56 -9.71 0.36
N TYR A 14 -5.64 -9.67 -0.42
CA TYR A 14 -6.42 -8.46 -0.68
C TYR A 14 -7.11 -7.93 0.58
N GLU A 15 -7.76 -8.80 1.36
CA GLU A 15 -8.42 -8.41 2.62
C GLU A 15 -7.41 -7.87 3.63
N VAL A 16 -6.26 -8.55 3.76
CA VAL A 16 -5.17 -8.11 4.65
C VAL A 16 -4.64 -6.75 4.20
N LEU A 17 -4.35 -6.57 2.90
CA LEU A 17 -3.85 -5.30 2.37
C LEU A 17 -4.85 -4.16 2.58
N THR A 18 -6.14 -4.43 2.33
CA THR A 18 -7.21 -3.43 2.50
C THR A 18 -7.30 -3.00 3.96
N LEU A 19 -7.29 -3.97 4.89
CA LEU A 19 -7.33 -3.69 6.32
C LEU A 19 -6.11 -2.90 6.80
N LEU A 20 -4.89 -3.27 6.36
CA LEU A 20 -3.67 -2.55 6.74
C LEU A 20 -3.68 -1.10 6.25
N LYS A 21 -4.17 -0.85 5.02
CA LYS A 21 -4.33 0.50 4.49
C LYS A 21 -5.37 1.32 5.26
N GLU A 22 -6.46 0.68 5.67
CA GLU A 22 -7.49 1.32 6.51
C GLU A 22 -6.91 1.72 7.87
N LEU A 23 -6.17 0.82 8.53
CA LEU A 23 -5.50 1.10 9.81
C LEU A 23 -4.48 2.23 9.70
N GLU A 24 -3.67 2.24 8.65
CA GLU A 24 -2.70 3.32 8.40
C GLU A 24 -3.40 4.68 8.22
N ALA A 25 -4.49 4.73 7.44
CA ALA A 25 -5.28 5.93 7.26
C ALA A 25 -5.92 6.42 8.58
N ASP A 26 -6.39 5.48 9.40
CA ASP A 26 -6.95 5.75 10.73
C ASP A 26 -5.88 6.33 11.67
N HIS A 27 -4.68 5.77 11.70
CA HIS A 27 -3.57 6.29 12.49
C HIS A 27 -3.15 7.70 12.03
N LEU A 28 -3.08 7.92 10.71
CA LEU A 28 -2.72 9.21 10.15
C LEU A 28 -3.78 10.29 10.46
N SER A 29 -5.07 9.95 10.37
CA SER A 29 -6.16 10.86 10.67
C SER A 29 -6.18 11.26 12.15
N ARG A 30 -5.95 10.30 13.06
CA ARG A 30 -5.86 10.54 14.51
C ARG A 30 -4.65 11.41 14.86
N SER A 31 -3.49 11.13 14.28
CA SER A 31 -2.27 11.93 14.50
C SER A 31 -2.43 13.37 14.01
N LYS A 32 -2.99 13.58 12.81
CA LYS A 32 -3.28 14.91 12.27
C LYS A 32 -4.27 15.69 13.14
N ALA A 33 -5.34 15.04 13.61
CA ALA A 33 -6.32 15.67 14.49
C ALA A 33 -5.69 16.12 15.83
N ALA A 34 -4.83 15.29 16.42
CA ALA A 34 -4.14 15.62 17.66
C ALA A 34 -3.16 16.79 17.52
N LEU A 35 -2.42 16.84 16.41
CA LEU A 35 -1.53 17.97 16.10
C LEU A 35 -2.30 19.29 15.93
N LYS A 36 -3.49 19.24 15.30
CA LYS A 36 -4.34 20.43 15.14
C LYS A 36 -4.85 20.95 16.47
N VAL A 37 -5.30 20.07 17.37
CA VAL A 37 -5.73 20.46 18.73
C VAL A 37 -4.58 21.11 19.51
N LYS A 38 -3.37 20.51 19.48
CA LYS A 38 -2.20 21.08 20.14
C LYS A 38 -1.80 22.45 19.58
N LYS A 39 -1.93 22.63 18.26
CA LYS A 39 -1.67 23.91 17.59
C LYS A 39 -2.66 24.99 18.01
N ASP A 40 -3.95 24.66 18.08
CA ASP A 40 -5.01 25.59 18.48
C ASP A 40 -4.91 25.97 19.98
N GLU A 41 -4.52 25.04 20.85
CA GLU A 41 -4.22 25.31 22.27
C GLU A 41 -3.01 26.24 22.43
N SER A 42 -1.94 26.05 21.65
CA SER A 42 -0.74 26.90 21.72
C SER A 42 -0.97 28.34 21.22
N ALA A 43 -1.95 28.56 20.34
CA ALA A 43 -2.27 29.88 19.80
C ALA A 43 -3.10 30.77 20.76
N THR A 44 -3.71 30.18 21.79
CA THR A 44 -4.58 30.89 22.75
C THR A 44 -3.86 31.31 24.04
N ASP A 45 -2.62 30.88 24.27
CA ASP A 45 -1.84 31.22 25.46
C ASP A 45 -0.88 32.40 25.22
N HIS A 46 -1.44 33.62 25.17
CA HIS A 46 -0.68 34.88 25.31
C HIS A 46 -0.74 35.36 26.77
N GLY A 47 -0.17 34.58 27.70
CA GLY A 47 -0.13 34.92 29.13
C GLY A 47 1.17 34.47 29.80
N ILE A 48 2.12 35.41 29.92
CA ILE A 48 3.41 35.35 30.65
C ILE A 48 3.49 34.21 31.69
N SER A 49 4.23 33.14 31.39
CA SER A 49 4.71 32.20 32.40
C SER A 49 6.24 32.04 32.30
N ILE A 50 6.91 32.44 33.38
CA ILE A 50 8.34 32.29 33.60
C ILE A 50 8.50 30.96 34.35
N ALA A 51 8.76 29.87 33.63
CA ALA A 51 9.17 28.59 34.21
C ALA A 51 10.09 27.84 33.22
N PRO A 52 11.13 27.13 33.70
CA PRO A 52 12.10 26.47 32.84
C PRO A 52 11.48 25.26 32.11
N PRO A 53 12.04 24.83 30.96
CA PRO A 53 11.51 23.74 30.16
C PRO A 53 11.87 22.39 30.81
N SER A 54 11.13 21.98 31.84
CA SER A 54 11.23 20.64 32.39
C SER A 54 10.43 19.67 31.52
N ASN A 55 11.13 18.80 30.82
CA ASN A 55 10.72 17.54 30.20
C ASN A 55 9.30 17.40 29.64
N ASN A 56 9.28 16.93 28.38
CA ASN A 56 8.14 16.51 27.56
C ASN A 56 7.23 15.46 28.26
N THR A 57 6.56 15.87 29.33
CA THR A 57 5.64 15.05 30.09
C THR A 57 4.27 15.32 29.48
N LEU A 58 3.90 14.49 28.50
CA LEU A 58 2.52 14.40 28.04
C LEU A 58 1.60 14.25 29.27
N PRO A 59 0.45 14.96 29.32
CA PRO A 59 -0.45 14.85 30.46
C PRO A 59 -0.89 13.39 30.68
N PRO A 60 -1.12 12.96 31.94
CA PRO A 60 -1.23 11.54 32.33
C PRO A 60 -2.49 10.81 31.80
N ASN A 61 -3.23 11.42 30.88
CA ASN A 61 -4.50 10.90 30.38
C ASN A 61 -4.67 11.02 28.86
N THR A 62 -3.59 11.16 28.09
CA THR A 62 -3.66 11.01 26.63
C THR A 62 -3.65 9.51 26.30
N PRO A 63 -4.72 8.94 25.71
CA PRO A 63 -4.66 7.57 25.20
C PRO A 63 -3.54 7.54 24.16
N ASN A 64 -2.56 6.66 24.33
CA ASN A 64 -1.39 6.54 23.45
C ASN A 64 -1.83 6.58 21.98
N LEU A 65 -1.63 7.72 21.31
CA LEU A 65 -2.19 8.01 19.99
C LEU A 65 -1.33 7.43 18.85
N GLU A 66 -0.14 6.95 19.17
CA GLU A 66 0.82 6.47 18.19
C GLU A 66 0.95 4.95 18.29
N PRO A 67 0.84 4.22 17.16
CA PRO A 67 1.06 2.78 17.16
C PRO A 67 2.50 2.50 17.64
N SER A 68 2.70 1.36 18.32
CA SER A 68 4.04 0.95 18.72
C SER A 68 4.96 0.84 17.51
N GLU A 69 6.24 1.17 17.66
CA GLU A 69 7.25 1.11 16.59
C GLU A 69 7.30 -0.26 15.89
N ASN A 70 7.20 -1.35 16.65
CA ASN A 70 7.16 -2.71 16.10
C ASN A 70 5.94 -2.94 15.20
N LEU A 71 4.77 -2.45 15.60
CA LEU A 71 3.55 -2.55 14.80
C LEU A 71 3.69 -1.72 13.52
N ARG A 72 4.19 -0.49 13.62
CA ARG A 72 4.44 0.39 12.47
C ARG A 72 5.35 -0.27 11.44
N THR A 73 6.42 -0.90 11.90
CA THR A 73 7.38 -1.61 11.03
C THR A 73 6.69 -2.76 10.29
N ILE A 74 5.95 -3.62 11.01
CA ILE A 74 5.23 -4.74 10.40
C ILE A 74 4.17 -4.25 9.41
N GLU A 75 3.43 -3.18 9.73
CA GLU A 75 2.43 -2.58 8.83
C GLU A 75 3.07 -2.12 7.52
N VAL A 76 4.15 -1.34 7.59
CA VAL A 76 4.84 -0.81 6.40
C VAL A 76 5.45 -1.93 5.55
N GLU A 77 6.12 -2.90 6.17
CA GLU A 77 6.71 -4.04 5.46
C GLU A 77 5.64 -4.93 4.82
N ALA A 78 4.54 -5.22 5.52
CA ALA A 78 3.45 -6.04 5.00
C ALA A 78 2.72 -5.33 3.85
N ILE A 79 2.46 -4.03 3.96
CA ILE A 79 1.88 -3.23 2.87
C ILE A 79 2.82 -3.21 1.66
N SER A 80 4.13 -3.02 1.89
CA SER A 80 5.14 -3.01 0.82
C SER A 80 5.20 -4.34 0.08
N TYR A 81 5.26 -5.46 0.81
CA TYR A 81 5.24 -6.79 0.23
C TYR A 81 3.94 -7.06 -0.54
N LEU A 82 2.78 -6.85 0.08
CA LEU A 82 1.48 -7.12 -0.53
C LEU A 82 1.14 -6.18 -1.70
N SER A 83 1.79 -5.02 -1.78
CA SER A 83 1.64 -4.08 -2.90
C SER A 83 2.69 -4.26 -4.00
N SER A 84 3.57 -5.26 -3.89
CA SER A 84 4.63 -5.48 -4.87
C SER A 84 4.08 -5.93 -6.23
N ASP A 85 4.69 -5.46 -7.32
CA ASP A 85 4.20 -5.64 -8.70
C ASP A 85 4.10 -7.10 -9.17
N TYR A 86 4.87 -8.00 -8.55
CA TYR A 86 4.85 -9.43 -8.85
C TYR A 86 3.65 -10.16 -8.23
N LEU A 87 2.92 -9.53 -7.30
CA LEU A 87 1.68 -10.09 -6.74
C LEU A 87 0.47 -9.57 -7.53
N PRO A 88 -0.57 -10.41 -7.71
CA PRO A 88 -1.79 -9.97 -8.37
C PRO A 88 -2.64 -9.05 -7.49
N THR A 89 -2.34 -8.92 -6.20
CA THR A 89 -3.16 -8.23 -5.20
C THR A 89 -3.50 -6.79 -5.58
N CYS A 90 -2.60 -6.06 -6.25
CA CYS A 90 -2.86 -4.70 -6.73
C CYS A 90 -3.87 -4.62 -7.89
N LYS A 91 -4.01 -5.70 -8.67
CA LYS A 91 -4.95 -5.78 -9.80
C LYS A 91 -6.32 -6.29 -9.39
N GLN A 92 -6.45 -6.76 -8.15
CA GLN A 92 -7.67 -7.35 -7.64
C GLN A 92 -8.64 -6.30 -7.12
N THR A 93 -9.91 -6.64 -7.19
CA THR A 93 -11.00 -5.84 -6.62
C THR A 93 -11.88 -6.75 -5.78
N GLU A 94 -12.55 -6.19 -4.77
CA GLU A 94 -13.49 -6.93 -3.92
C GLU A 94 -14.58 -7.62 -4.75
N GLN A 95 -15.09 -6.94 -5.79
CA GLN A 95 -16.10 -7.47 -6.70
C GLN A 95 -15.54 -8.63 -7.55
N GLY A 96 -14.31 -8.47 -8.07
CA GLY A 96 -13.63 -9.51 -8.83
C GLY A 96 -13.40 -10.77 -8.01
N ILE A 97 -12.90 -10.62 -6.78
CA ILE A 97 -12.68 -11.75 -5.85
C ILE A 97 -14.01 -12.41 -5.49
N SER A 98 -15.04 -11.63 -5.15
CA SER A 98 -16.36 -12.16 -4.80
C SER A 98 -16.99 -12.94 -5.94
N LYS A 99 -16.81 -12.46 -7.19
CA LYS A 99 -17.24 -13.17 -8.40
C LYS A 99 -16.43 -14.46 -8.58
N LEU A 100 -15.11 -14.38 -8.51
CA LEU A 100 -14.23 -15.53 -8.65
C LEU A 100 -14.57 -16.65 -7.65
N VAL A 101 -14.74 -16.32 -6.36
CA VAL A 101 -15.07 -17.31 -5.33
C VAL A 101 -16.42 -17.99 -5.60
N LYS A 102 -17.41 -17.27 -6.14
CA LYS A 102 -18.70 -17.83 -6.55
C LYS A 102 -18.56 -18.72 -7.78
N ASP A 103 -17.80 -18.28 -8.78
CA ASP A 103 -17.56 -19.03 -10.02
C ASP A 103 -16.73 -20.30 -9.75
N LEU A 104 -15.86 -20.28 -8.74
CA LEU A 104 -15.09 -21.42 -8.27
C LEU A 104 -15.89 -22.36 -7.35
N ALA A 105 -17.13 -21.99 -6.96
CA ALA A 105 -17.95 -22.82 -6.09
C ALA A 105 -18.47 -24.08 -6.78
N SER A 106 -18.61 -24.06 -8.10
CA SER A 106 -19.02 -25.24 -8.90
C SER A 106 -17.93 -26.30 -8.98
N TYR A 107 -16.67 -25.91 -8.81
CA TYR A 107 -15.53 -26.82 -8.83
C TYR A 107 -15.30 -27.40 -7.43
N SER A 108 -14.89 -28.67 -7.39
CA SER A 108 -14.61 -29.43 -6.16
C SER A 108 -13.29 -29.01 -5.49
N LEU A 109 -12.99 -27.71 -5.45
CA LEU A 109 -11.79 -27.13 -4.84
C LEU A 109 -11.96 -26.99 -3.32
N THR A 110 -10.91 -27.31 -2.57
CA THR A 110 -10.87 -27.09 -1.13
C THR A 110 -10.81 -25.59 -0.80
N LYS A 111 -11.12 -25.23 0.45
CA LYS A 111 -11.04 -23.83 0.89
C LYS A 111 -9.63 -23.24 0.76
N ALA A 112 -8.60 -24.07 0.97
CA ALA A 112 -7.21 -23.67 0.84
C ALA A 112 -6.82 -23.45 -0.64
N GLU A 113 -7.21 -24.35 -1.53
CA GLU A 113 -6.98 -24.21 -2.98
C GLU A 113 -7.65 -22.95 -3.52
N LYS A 114 -8.91 -22.69 -3.15
CA LYS A 114 -9.61 -21.45 -3.53
C LYS A 114 -8.88 -20.21 -3.05
N LEU A 115 -8.40 -20.22 -1.81
CA LEU A 115 -7.64 -19.10 -1.25
C LEU A 115 -6.31 -18.89 -1.99
N GLN A 116 -5.61 -19.98 -2.35
CA GLN A 116 -4.37 -19.90 -3.12
C GLN A 116 -4.61 -19.39 -4.54
N ILE A 117 -5.68 -19.83 -5.21
CA ILE A 117 -6.08 -19.30 -6.52
C ILE A 117 -6.39 -17.80 -6.42
N VAL A 118 -7.09 -17.36 -5.36
CA VAL A 118 -7.31 -15.93 -5.13
C VAL A 118 -5.99 -15.21 -4.88
N ASN A 119 -5.08 -15.72 -4.05
CA ASN A 119 -3.85 -15.00 -3.71
C ASN A 119 -2.81 -14.95 -4.83
N LEU A 120 -2.72 -15.99 -5.66
CA LEU A 120 -1.73 -16.12 -6.73
C LEU A 120 -2.28 -15.74 -8.11
N ALA A 121 -3.59 -15.81 -8.30
CA ALA A 121 -4.30 -15.53 -9.55
C ALA A 121 -3.62 -16.20 -10.78
N PRO A 122 -3.58 -17.55 -10.83
CA PRO A 122 -2.89 -18.28 -11.87
C PRO A 122 -3.45 -17.97 -13.25
N THR A 123 -2.55 -17.68 -14.19
CA THR A 123 -2.87 -17.39 -15.61
C THR A 123 -2.42 -18.50 -16.53
N LEU A 124 -1.54 -19.38 -16.05
CA LEU A 124 -1.02 -20.51 -16.81
C LEU A 124 -1.42 -21.84 -16.15
N PRO A 125 -1.65 -22.92 -16.94
CA PRO A 125 -1.95 -24.23 -16.39
C PRO A 125 -0.89 -24.75 -15.42
N VAL A 126 0.40 -24.49 -15.70
CA VAL A 126 1.54 -24.89 -14.85
C VAL A 126 1.45 -24.32 -13.43
N GLU A 127 0.89 -23.12 -13.27
CA GLU A 127 0.70 -22.51 -11.95
C GLU A 127 -0.41 -23.20 -11.17
N LEU A 128 -1.45 -23.68 -11.87
CA LEU A 128 -2.55 -24.41 -11.26
C LEU A 128 -2.12 -25.80 -10.76
N TYR A 129 -1.18 -26.46 -11.47
CA TYR A 129 -0.55 -27.71 -11.00
C TYR A 129 0.21 -27.57 -9.69
N VAL A 130 0.71 -26.37 -9.37
CA VAL A 130 1.41 -26.11 -8.09
C VAL A 130 0.41 -25.95 -6.94
N ILE A 131 -0.83 -25.56 -7.24
CA ILE A 131 -1.87 -25.29 -6.25
C ILE A 131 -2.71 -26.54 -5.97
N VAL A 132 -3.04 -27.31 -7.01
CA VAL A 132 -4.02 -28.39 -6.96
C VAL A 132 -3.36 -29.73 -7.27
N GLU A 133 -3.46 -30.67 -6.34
CA GLU A 133 -3.01 -32.05 -6.55
C GLU A 133 -3.96 -32.81 -7.50
N GLU A 134 -3.38 -33.69 -8.32
CA GLU A 134 -4.11 -34.54 -9.28
C GLU A 134 -5.07 -33.75 -10.19
N LEU A 135 -4.60 -32.58 -10.68
CA LEU A 135 -5.41 -31.61 -11.43
C LEU A 135 -6.11 -32.22 -12.66
N GLU A 136 -5.39 -33.03 -13.45
CA GLU A 136 -5.94 -33.67 -14.67
C GLU A 136 -7.07 -34.65 -14.32
N ASP A 137 -6.89 -35.46 -13.27
CA ASP A 137 -7.87 -36.46 -12.85
C ASP A 137 -9.12 -35.83 -12.24
N ARG A 138 -9.01 -34.63 -11.66
CA ARG A 138 -10.13 -33.93 -11.02
C ARG A 138 -10.93 -33.05 -11.97
N PHE A 139 -10.26 -32.42 -12.92
CA PHE A 139 -10.87 -31.35 -13.71
C PHE A 139 -10.85 -31.60 -15.22
N GLN A 140 -10.00 -32.49 -15.74
CA GLN A 140 -9.89 -32.84 -17.16
C GLN A 140 -9.99 -31.59 -18.06
N ASP A 141 -11.11 -31.42 -18.76
CA ASP A 141 -11.34 -30.36 -19.75
C ASP A 141 -11.70 -28.99 -19.13
N ASN A 142 -11.92 -28.92 -17.81
CA ASN A 142 -12.34 -27.69 -17.12
C ASN A 142 -11.17 -26.77 -16.71
N ILE A 143 -9.92 -27.20 -16.93
CA ILE A 143 -8.72 -26.44 -16.53
C ILE A 143 -8.70 -25.07 -17.21
N ASP A 144 -8.95 -25.04 -18.51
CA ASP A 144 -8.97 -23.79 -19.29
C ASP A 144 -10.11 -22.86 -18.86
N GLU A 145 -11.26 -23.42 -18.48
CA GLU A 145 -12.41 -22.63 -17.98
C GLU A 145 -12.09 -21.97 -16.62
N ILE A 146 -11.39 -22.69 -15.74
CA ILE A 146 -10.94 -22.14 -14.44
C ILE A 146 -9.99 -20.96 -14.67
N LEU A 147 -8.99 -21.13 -15.55
CA LEU A 147 -8.05 -20.05 -15.87
C LEU A 147 -8.76 -18.84 -16.48
N GLN A 148 -9.73 -19.07 -17.37
CA GLN A 148 -10.52 -18.00 -17.96
C GLN A 148 -11.33 -17.23 -16.89
N LYS A 149 -11.90 -17.92 -15.90
CA LYS A 149 -12.61 -17.29 -14.77
C LYS A 149 -11.67 -16.45 -13.90
N VAL A 150 -10.44 -16.92 -13.67
CA VAL A 150 -9.40 -16.17 -12.94
C VAL A 150 -9.03 -14.90 -13.71
N GLU A 151 -8.73 -15.00 -15.01
CA GLU A 151 -8.40 -13.85 -15.85
C GLU A 151 -9.55 -12.84 -15.91
N ALA A 152 -10.78 -13.32 -16.06
CA ALA A 152 -11.99 -12.48 -16.07
C ALA A 152 -12.25 -11.76 -14.74
N SER A 153 -11.72 -12.27 -13.63
CA SER A 153 -11.83 -11.61 -12.33
C SER A 153 -10.87 -10.44 -12.17
N LEU A 154 -9.74 -10.47 -12.90
CA LEU A 154 -8.72 -9.42 -12.91
C LEU A 154 -9.02 -8.31 -13.93
N SER A 155 -9.70 -8.64 -15.02
CA SER A 155 -10.01 -7.70 -16.11
C SER A 155 -11.26 -6.84 -15.89
N GLY A 156 -11.89 -6.92 -14.71
CA GLY A 156 -13.14 -6.22 -14.36
C GLY A 156 -13.11 -4.68 -14.37
N ALA A 157 -12.01 -4.05 -14.78
CA ALA A 157 -11.89 -2.60 -14.93
C ALA A 157 -11.91 -2.09 -16.38
N SER A 158 -11.94 -2.96 -17.40
CA SER A 158 -12.05 -2.51 -18.80
C SER A 158 -13.23 -3.15 -19.50
N GLY A 159 -14.21 -2.33 -19.85
CA GLY A 159 -15.31 -2.71 -20.74
C GLY A 159 -14.79 -3.37 -22.01
N SER A 160 -15.51 -4.41 -22.41
CA SER A 160 -15.35 -5.15 -23.67
C SER A 160 -15.14 -4.22 -24.87
N VAL A 161 -13.99 -4.31 -25.54
CA VAL A 161 -13.87 -3.88 -26.94
C VAL A 161 -14.37 -5.04 -27.80
N PRO A 162 -15.48 -4.90 -28.55
CA PRO A 162 -15.94 -5.96 -29.42
C PRO A 162 -14.98 -6.09 -30.60
N HIS A 163 -14.46 -7.31 -30.80
CA HIS A 163 -13.73 -7.70 -31.99
C HIS A 163 -14.70 -7.76 -33.17
N ILE A 164 -14.65 -6.76 -34.07
CA ILE A 164 -15.39 -6.77 -35.34
C ILE A 164 -14.38 -7.08 -36.46
N ASN A 165 -14.48 -8.27 -37.04
CA ASN A 165 -13.68 -8.69 -38.18
C ASN A 165 -14.53 -8.62 -39.46
N GLY A 166 -14.15 -7.78 -40.44
CA GLY A 166 -14.81 -7.77 -41.76
C GLY A 166 -14.66 -6.51 -42.64
N THR A 167 -13.45 -6.28 -43.16
CA THR A 167 -13.11 -5.78 -44.53
C THR A 167 -13.98 -4.71 -45.24
N SER A 168 -13.37 -3.56 -45.57
CA SER A 168 -13.14 -3.11 -46.97
C SER A 168 -12.31 -1.81 -47.04
N ALA A 169 -11.58 -1.67 -48.14
CA ALA A 169 -10.47 -0.76 -48.38
C ALA A 169 -10.83 0.71 -48.60
N ALA A 170 -10.00 1.62 -48.08
CA ALA A 170 -9.57 2.85 -48.76
C ALA A 170 -8.39 3.49 -48.02
N ALA A 171 -7.36 3.86 -48.79
CA ALA A 171 -6.12 4.45 -48.32
C ALA A 171 -6.30 5.87 -47.74
N SER A 172 -5.58 6.18 -46.66
CA SER A 172 -5.02 7.52 -46.45
C SER A 172 -3.80 7.48 -45.52
N THR A 173 -2.71 7.98 -46.08
CA THR A 173 -1.44 8.36 -45.44
C THR A 173 -1.67 9.46 -44.41
N ALA A 174 -1.11 9.34 -43.20
CA ALA A 174 -0.33 10.40 -42.54
C ALA A 174 0.02 10.07 -41.07
N ALA A 175 1.32 10.24 -40.79
CA ALA A 175 1.94 10.69 -39.54
C ALA A 175 1.67 9.96 -38.22
N SER A 176 2.75 9.34 -37.74
CA SER A 176 2.99 8.94 -36.36
C SER A 176 3.02 10.19 -35.47
N THR A 177 2.10 10.28 -34.51
CA THR A 177 2.16 11.26 -33.41
C THR A 177 2.29 10.48 -32.11
N VAL A 178 3.50 10.52 -31.57
CA VAL A 178 3.83 10.09 -30.21
C VAL A 178 3.10 11.04 -29.25
N VAL A 179 2.18 10.52 -28.44
CA VAL A 179 1.55 11.26 -27.35
C VAL A 179 2.49 11.20 -26.15
N THR A 180 3.37 12.19 -26.05
CA THR A 180 4.06 12.54 -24.81
C THR A 180 3.02 13.21 -23.91
N VAL A 181 2.63 12.55 -22.84
CA VAL A 181 1.84 13.17 -21.76
C VAL A 181 2.81 14.07 -20.99
N MET A 182 2.72 15.38 -21.22
CA MET A 182 3.32 16.39 -20.35
C MET A 182 2.38 16.54 -19.15
N GLU A 183 2.78 16.01 -17.99
CA GLU A 183 2.20 16.45 -16.72
C GLU A 183 2.78 17.83 -16.41
N GLU A 184 1.94 18.86 -16.54
CA GLU A 184 2.23 20.23 -16.18
C GLU A 184 2.06 20.36 -14.66
N ASP A 185 3.15 20.07 -13.94
CA ASP A 185 3.27 20.30 -12.51
C ASP A 185 3.36 21.81 -12.26
N THR A 186 2.19 22.46 -12.16
CA THR A 186 2.07 23.87 -11.78
C THR A 186 2.24 23.95 -10.26
N TRP A 187 3.49 24.08 -9.82
CA TRP A 187 3.80 24.42 -8.44
C TRP A 187 3.63 25.93 -8.28
N ASP A 188 2.62 26.33 -7.51
CA ASP A 188 2.34 27.72 -7.16
C ASP A 188 3.59 28.43 -6.60
N GLU A 189 3.93 29.53 -7.25
CA GLU A 189 5.08 30.40 -7.08
C GLU A 189 4.80 31.46 -6.00
N ASP A 190 4.93 31.10 -4.73
CA ASP A 190 4.97 32.06 -3.62
C ASP A 190 5.54 31.45 -2.32
N GLY A 191 6.87 31.29 -2.30
CA GLY A 191 7.65 31.10 -1.09
C GLY A 191 8.96 31.86 -1.21
N ALA A 192 9.11 32.96 -0.48
CA ALA A 192 10.34 33.72 -0.41
C ALA A 192 11.45 32.85 0.20
N TYR A 193 12.36 32.36 -0.63
CA TYR A 193 13.62 31.80 -0.19
C TYR A 193 14.55 32.98 0.11
N GLU A 194 14.83 33.25 1.39
CA GLU A 194 16.01 34.04 1.73
C GLU A 194 17.23 33.15 1.41
N GLU A 195 17.97 33.52 0.36
CA GLU A 195 19.30 32.95 0.07
C GLU A 195 20.23 33.29 1.25
N GLU A 196 20.46 32.32 2.13
CA GLU A 196 21.63 32.35 3.00
C GLU A 196 22.86 32.05 2.12
N ASP A 197 23.54 33.11 1.68
CA ASP A 197 24.86 33.04 1.06
C ASP A 197 25.84 32.34 2.04
N PHE A 198 26.12 31.06 1.80
CA PHE A 198 27.23 30.37 2.43
C PHE A 198 28.54 30.91 1.85
N ASP A 199 29.13 31.89 2.54
CA ASP A 199 30.50 32.36 2.29
C ASP A 199 31.49 31.24 2.68
N ASP A 200 31.77 30.36 1.72
CA ASP A 200 32.84 29.35 1.76
C ASP A 200 34.21 30.01 1.56
N THR A 201 34.52 31.02 2.37
CA THR A 201 35.90 31.45 2.60
C THR A 201 36.43 30.69 3.81
N GLY A 202 36.93 29.48 3.53
CA GLY A 202 37.53 28.57 4.50
C GLY A 202 38.41 29.25 5.56
N ALA A 203 37.84 29.42 6.75
CA ALA A 203 38.53 29.68 8.00
C ALA A 203 37.92 28.74 9.05
N GLY A 204 38.55 27.57 9.23
CA GLY A 204 38.10 26.57 10.19
C GLY A 204 38.08 27.11 11.61
N ALA A 205 36.89 27.15 12.22
CA ALA A 205 36.75 27.28 13.67
C ALA A 205 36.99 25.90 14.29
N GLY A 206 38.24 25.65 14.67
CA GLY A 206 38.63 24.48 15.43
C GLY A 206 37.83 24.42 16.74
N ILE A 207 37.19 23.28 16.98
CA ILE A 207 36.65 22.95 18.29
C ILE A 207 37.81 22.44 19.16
N GLU A 208 38.61 23.37 19.66
CA GLU A 208 39.64 23.08 20.66
C GLU A 208 39.10 23.46 22.04
N GLY A 209 38.79 22.46 22.85
CA GLY A 209 38.58 22.64 24.29
C GLY A 209 37.33 21.96 24.84
N ASP A 210 37.34 20.63 24.91
CA ASP A 210 36.63 19.89 25.99
C ASP A 210 37.12 18.43 26.09
N LEU A 211 38.43 18.26 26.19
CA LEU A 211 39.07 17.00 26.59
C LEU A 211 40.11 17.30 27.68
N GLU A 212 39.65 17.76 28.84
CA GLU A 212 40.39 17.55 30.09
C GLU A 212 39.98 16.19 30.65
N MET A 213 40.86 15.22 30.46
CA MET A 213 40.83 13.91 31.09
C MET A 213 41.54 14.07 32.43
N ASP A 214 40.80 14.01 33.53
CA ASP A 214 41.34 13.99 34.89
C ASP A 214 42.17 12.70 35.08
N ASP A 215 43.50 12.84 35.14
CA ASP A 215 44.42 11.84 35.66
C ASP A 215 45.34 12.50 36.69
N ASP A 216 44.96 12.40 37.98
CA ASP A 216 45.85 12.25 39.15
C ASP A 216 45.07 11.76 40.38
#